data_AF-A0A2N1CVG7-F1
#
_entry.id   AF-A0A2N1CVG7-F1
#
_cell.length_a   1.000
_cell.length_b   1.000
_cell.length_c   1.000
_cell.angle_alpha   90.00
_cell.angle_beta   90.00
_cell.angle_gamma   90.00
#
_symmetry.space_group_name_H-M   'P 1'
#
loop_
_entity.id
_entity.type
_entity.pdbx_description
1 polymer ?
#
loop_
_entity_poly.entity_id
_entity_poly.type
_entity_poly.pdbx_seq_one_letter_code
_entity_poly.pdbx_strand_id
1 'polypeptide(L)'
;MMNNNKLIIRRVIINSGSKVVYDENYHVGLNVIRGANGTGKSTIMELISYGLGGDIKKDYWKEEALECTRITLALKMSNKDYVLRRAIEGEASRPQIEIFEGTLEESLEKGPEWTSYKNAKSENRKSYSMQLFSLLGLEQHITADSDSLTLHQLLRILYIDQDTPASKIFRTEPFTYDKESMRKAIGEYAFGFDDLEAHSLRQKLYEATKKFEKVDDELKTIYKVLGATNIKATSKEIDAEIKVLLESLQTLDIARSAKSEDISPSETSEIESHSSVIKESIEQQALLISVIESEFTSVSYDISESLEFLQSLEYRRSSLQQAQVTHKDIGAVNFKYCPSCFCEITETEDEENCVLCKADCQKDLTNESYIQALNELDFQMSETKLMMSKQRTTRAELEASLKNHKETLQQLRINYNEINSFSSDFEQQIASYANQKGFIQAQIESLKERHSLASDLDQKRDYKNDLQSKINELDLSLRLIESRNNIRRKSVRNKISNKVIEILSEDGVENAFNNASSFEFDFATDSMRLNGRANFSASSNVILKNSFHLAALLVSVEDSQFRIPCFSMFDNIEDKGMQEKRSQNFQRIIAEECSELEGEFQLIMTTSMVVSDLNNDDFGVGPYYSVGEHTLNM
;
A
#
# COMPACT_ATOMS: atom_id res chain seq x y z
N MET A 1 7.09 -23.66 -4.81
CA MET A 1 6.20 -22.90 -5.72
C MET A 1 7.07 -21.85 -6.38
N MET A 2 7.03 -21.79 -7.71
CA MET A 2 7.82 -20.82 -8.49
C MET A 2 7.32 -19.39 -8.27
N ASN A 3 8.17 -18.43 -8.57
CA ASN A 3 7.84 -17.02 -8.49
C ASN A 3 7.04 -16.56 -9.71
N ASN A 4 5.94 -15.85 -9.44
CA ASN A 4 5.04 -15.35 -10.47
C ASN A 4 5.36 -13.90 -10.86
N ASN A 5 6.18 -13.20 -10.07
CA ASN A 5 6.62 -11.85 -10.38
C ASN A 5 7.75 -11.97 -11.41
N LYS A 6 7.42 -11.75 -12.67
CA LYS A 6 8.35 -11.90 -13.80
C LYS A 6 8.39 -10.63 -14.63
N LEU A 7 9.59 -10.22 -15.00
CA LEU A 7 9.87 -9.14 -15.95
C LEU A 7 10.71 -9.71 -17.08
N ILE A 8 10.15 -9.76 -18.29
CA ILE A 8 10.86 -10.18 -19.50
C ILE A 8 10.83 -9.02 -20.49
N ILE A 9 11.99 -8.55 -20.91
CA ILE A 9 12.13 -7.63 -22.05
C ILE A 9 12.03 -8.46 -23.32
N ARG A 10 11.15 -8.08 -24.25
CA ARG A 10 10.97 -8.72 -25.56
C ARG A 10 11.67 -7.98 -26.68
N ARG A 11 11.70 -6.65 -26.61
CA ARG A 11 12.32 -5.80 -27.64
C ARG A 11 12.70 -4.45 -27.06
N VAL A 12 13.85 -3.93 -27.48
CA VAL A 12 14.35 -2.61 -27.09
C VAL A 12 14.55 -1.77 -28.33
N ILE A 13 13.88 -0.62 -28.38
CA ILE A 13 13.97 0.33 -29.50
C ILE A 13 14.45 1.67 -28.96
N ILE A 14 15.53 2.20 -29.52
CA ILE A 14 16.07 3.52 -29.19
C ILE A 14 16.01 4.40 -30.44
N ASN A 15 15.49 5.61 -30.27
CA ASN A 15 15.34 6.59 -31.34
C ASN A 15 16.26 7.79 -31.14
N SER A 16 16.92 8.26 -32.20
CA SER A 16 17.48 9.61 -32.30
C SER A 16 16.65 10.42 -33.31
N GLY A 17 15.83 11.33 -32.79
CA GLY A 17 14.80 12.02 -33.59
C GLY A 17 13.80 11.02 -34.17
N SER A 18 13.71 10.96 -35.50
CA SER A 18 12.86 10.00 -36.22
C SER A 18 13.59 8.71 -36.61
N LYS A 19 14.93 8.66 -36.46
CA LYS A 19 15.74 7.49 -36.82
C LYS A 19 15.72 6.48 -35.68
N VAL A 20 15.54 5.20 -36.02
CA VAL A 20 15.78 4.08 -35.09
C VAL A 20 17.27 3.78 -35.11
N VAL A 21 17.95 3.94 -33.97
CA VAL A 21 19.42 3.77 -33.85
C VAL A 21 19.79 2.45 -33.17
N TYR A 22 18.83 1.81 -32.50
CA TYR A 22 18.96 0.46 -31.93
C TYR A 22 17.58 -0.20 -31.94
N ASP A 23 17.51 -1.44 -32.37
CA ASP A 23 16.28 -2.22 -32.46
C ASP A 23 16.61 -3.71 -32.41
N GLU A 24 16.55 -4.28 -31.21
CA GLU A 24 16.94 -5.66 -30.97
C GLU A 24 15.89 -6.41 -30.16
N ASN A 25 15.73 -7.70 -30.48
CA ASN A 25 14.85 -8.61 -29.77
C ASN A 25 15.58 -9.29 -28.61
N TYR A 26 14.84 -9.55 -27.54
CA TYR A 26 15.30 -10.22 -26.34
C TYR A 26 14.37 -11.39 -26.03
N HIS A 27 14.90 -12.43 -25.37
CA HIS A 27 14.17 -13.66 -25.11
C HIS A 27 14.23 -14.07 -23.64
N VAL A 28 13.43 -15.07 -23.26
CA VAL A 28 13.49 -15.69 -21.93
C VAL A 28 14.84 -16.43 -21.80
N GLY A 29 15.42 -16.41 -20.61
CA GLY A 29 16.71 -17.03 -20.31
C GLY A 29 17.89 -16.07 -20.44
N LEU A 30 19.05 -16.61 -20.82
CA LEU A 30 20.30 -15.88 -20.92
C LEU A 30 20.42 -15.12 -22.25
N ASN A 31 20.58 -13.80 -22.18
CA ASN A 31 20.76 -12.89 -23.31
C ASN A 31 22.15 -12.24 -23.22
N VAL A 32 22.91 -12.22 -24.32
CA VAL A 32 24.31 -11.81 -24.34
C VAL A 32 24.54 -10.71 -25.38
N ILE A 33 24.83 -9.50 -24.91
CA ILE A 33 25.28 -8.41 -25.77
C ILE A 33 26.80 -8.49 -25.89
N ARG A 34 27.29 -8.75 -27.11
CA ARG A 34 28.68 -9.16 -27.38
C ARG A 34 29.41 -8.16 -28.28
N GLY A 35 30.67 -7.86 -27.96
CA GLY A 35 31.48 -7.01 -28.84
C GLY A 35 32.69 -6.41 -28.16
N ALA A 36 33.62 -5.84 -28.95
CA ALA A 36 34.86 -5.27 -28.46
C ALA A 36 34.66 -4.17 -27.39
N ASN A 37 35.69 -3.89 -26.60
CA ASN A 37 35.64 -2.80 -25.63
C ASN A 37 35.40 -1.44 -26.33
N GLY A 38 34.56 -0.60 -25.75
CA GLY A 38 34.25 0.73 -26.29
C GLY A 38 33.16 0.79 -27.37
N THR A 39 32.50 -0.32 -27.70
CA THR A 39 31.43 -0.34 -28.72
C THR A 39 30.06 0.18 -28.25
N GLY A 40 29.90 0.54 -26.97
CA GLY A 40 28.65 1.10 -26.42
C GLY A 40 27.69 0.09 -25.77
N LYS A 41 28.12 -1.14 -25.47
CA LYS A 41 27.29 -2.17 -24.80
C LYS A 41 26.71 -1.70 -23.46
N SER A 42 27.55 -1.15 -22.59
CA SER A 42 27.13 -0.63 -21.29
C SER A 42 26.17 0.57 -21.43
N THR A 43 26.26 1.32 -22.53
CA THR A 43 25.30 2.40 -22.85
C THR A 43 23.91 1.84 -23.09
N ILE A 44 23.80 0.71 -23.80
CA ILE A 44 22.51 0.02 -23.99
C ILE A 44 21.95 -0.47 -22.65
N MET A 45 22.79 -1.06 -21.78
CA MET A 45 22.37 -1.51 -20.44
C MET A 45 21.87 -0.34 -19.56
N GLU A 46 22.58 0.79 -19.57
CA GLU A 46 22.14 2.00 -18.88
C GLU A 46 20.81 2.52 -19.41
N LEU A 47 20.64 2.56 -20.73
CA LEU A 47 19.41 3.02 -21.37
C LEU A 47 18.23 2.07 -21.07
N ILE A 48 18.44 0.75 -21.04
CA ILE A 48 17.42 -0.22 -20.60
C ILE A 48 17.01 0.03 -19.15
N SER A 49 17.99 0.18 -18.24
CA SER A 49 17.73 0.51 -16.84
C SER A 49 16.94 1.83 -16.71
N TYR A 50 17.29 2.83 -17.52
CA TYR A 50 16.57 4.09 -17.62
C TYR A 50 15.12 3.92 -18.13
N GLY A 51 14.91 3.18 -19.21
CA GLY A 51 13.58 2.90 -19.75
C GLY A 51 12.68 2.15 -18.75
N LEU A 52 13.26 1.27 -17.94
CA LEU A 52 12.56 0.56 -16.86
C LEU A 52 12.20 1.48 -15.68
N GLY A 53 12.76 2.69 -15.56
CA GLY A 53 12.46 3.61 -14.46
C GLY A 53 13.62 3.87 -13.50
N GLY A 54 14.83 3.41 -13.84
CA GLY A 54 16.07 3.85 -13.20
C GLY A 54 16.42 5.28 -13.61
N ASP A 55 17.19 5.97 -12.78
CA ASP A 55 17.75 7.27 -13.13
C ASP A 55 19.25 7.12 -13.45
N ILE A 56 19.72 7.87 -14.44
CA ILE A 56 21.13 8.01 -14.79
C ILE A 56 21.62 9.34 -14.24
N LYS A 57 22.74 9.32 -13.54
CA LYS A 57 23.33 10.51 -12.91
C LYS A 57 23.85 11.48 -13.97
N LYS A 58 23.81 12.77 -13.65
CA LYS A 58 24.27 13.87 -14.52
C LYS A 58 25.63 13.60 -15.17
N ASP A 59 26.64 13.32 -14.35
CA ASP A 59 28.02 13.17 -14.79
C ASP A 59 28.31 11.80 -15.45
N TYR A 60 27.30 10.93 -15.51
CA TYR A 60 27.41 9.56 -16.04
C TYR A 60 26.68 9.39 -17.37
N TRP A 61 25.98 10.42 -17.87
CA TRP A 61 25.42 10.39 -19.22
C TRP A 61 26.55 10.38 -20.25
N LYS A 62 26.53 9.37 -21.11
CA LYS A 62 27.42 9.30 -22.29
C LYS A 62 26.89 10.22 -23.39
N GLU A 63 27.78 10.81 -24.17
CA GLU A 63 27.40 11.76 -25.23
C GLU A 63 26.45 11.11 -26.24
N GLU A 64 26.72 9.87 -26.63
CA GLU A 64 25.92 9.10 -27.59
C GLU A 64 24.51 8.81 -27.05
N ALA A 65 24.36 8.65 -25.73
CA ALA A 65 23.06 8.46 -25.09
C ALA A 65 22.24 9.76 -25.09
N LEU A 66 22.87 10.93 -24.97
CA LEU A 66 22.20 12.23 -24.97
C LEU A 66 21.76 12.68 -26.37
N GLU A 67 22.39 12.14 -27.42
CA GLU A 67 21.93 12.31 -28.80
C GLU A 67 20.68 11.47 -29.11
N CYS A 68 20.34 10.51 -28.26
CA CYS A 68 19.09 9.77 -28.34
C CYS A 68 17.94 10.60 -27.74
N THR A 69 16.74 10.41 -28.30
CA THR A 69 15.53 11.16 -27.93
C THR A 69 14.55 10.35 -27.12
N ARG A 70 14.54 9.02 -27.27
CA ARG A 70 13.53 8.16 -26.66
C ARG A 70 13.99 6.71 -26.60
N ILE A 71 13.61 6.03 -25.53
CA ILE A 71 13.64 4.57 -25.44
C ILE A 71 12.22 4.01 -25.36
N THR A 72 11.98 2.91 -26.07
CA THR A 72 10.75 2.12 -26.03
C THR A 72 11.11 0.68 -25.68
N LEU A 73 10.44 0.12 -24.67
CA LEU A 73 10.63 -1.25 -24.20
C LEU A 73 9.32 -2.01 -24.39
N ALA A 74 9.35 -3.07 -25.19
CA ALA A 74 8.28 -4.07 -25.19
C ALA A 74 8.60 -5.12 -24.12
N LEU A 75 7.68 -5.29 -23.18
CA LEU A 75 7.90 -6.06 -21.95
C LEU A 75 6.74 -7.04 -21.74
N LYS A 76 7.03 -8.20 -21.15
CA LYS A 76 6.05 -9.09 -20.57
C LYS A 76 6.22 -9.04 -19.05
N MET A 77 5.22 -8.51 -18.34
CA MET A 77 5.21 -8.42 -16.86
C MET A 77 4.07 -9.27 -16.31
N SER A 78 4.40 -10.22 -15.43
CA SER A 78 3.40 -11.11 -14.81
C SER A 78 2.44 -11.72 -15.85
N ASN A 79 3.00 -12.12 -16.99
CA ASN A 79 2.34 -12.70 -18.16
C ASN A 79 1.48 -11.80 -19.08
N LYS A 80 1.34 -10.50 -18.79
CA LYS A 80 0.79 -9.52 -19.75
C LYS A 80 1.85 -8.75 -20.52
N ASP A 81 1.53 -8.40 -21.75
CA ASP A 81 2.35 -7.53 -22.58
C ASP A 81 2.08 -6.05 -22.26
N TYR A 82 3.16 -5.30 -22.15
CA TYR A 82 3.16 -3.85 -21.95
C TYR A 82 4.24 -3.21 -22.81
N VAL A 83 3.99 -1.96 -23.20
CA VAL A 83 5.00 -1.13 -23.86
C VAL A 83 5.29 0.08 -22.97
N LEU A 84 6.55 0.24 -22.55
CA LEU A 84 7.02 1.43 -21.86
C LEU A 84 7.71 2.36 -22.83
N ARG A 85 7.44 3.66 -22.70
CA ARG A 85 8.11 4.70 -23.46
C ARG A 85 8.58 5.81 -22.55
N ARG A 86 9.86 6.17 -22.68
CA ARG A 86 10.49 7.23 -21.87
C ARG A 86 11.34 8.12 -22.77
N ALA A 87 11.09 9.43 -22.69
CA ALA A 87 11.92 10.42 -23.36
C ALA A 87 13.32 10.47 -22.74
N ILE A 88 14.34 10.74 -23.54
CA ILE A 88 15.72 10.91 -23.08
C ILE A 88 16.02 12.42 -23.14
N GLU A 89 15.91 13.08 -22.00
CA GLU A 89 16.02 14.56 -21.88
C GLU A 89 17.18 15.00 -20.97
N GLY A 90 18.09 14.08 -20.63
CA GLY A 90 19.17 14.32 -19.68
C GLY A 90 18.66 14.64 -18.26
N GLU A 91 19.37 15.53 -17.55
CA GLU A 91 19.12 15.84 -16.13
C GLU A 91 17.93 16.79 -15.89
N ALA A 92 17.57 17.64 -16.86
CA ALA A 92 16.67 18.77 -16.64
C ALA A 92 15.19 18.34 -16.39
N SER A 93 14.88 17.08 -16.68
CA SER A 93 13.55 16.51 -16.60
C SER A 93 13.69 15.11 -16.02
N ARG A 94 12.88 14.77 -15.00
CA ARG A 94 12.61 13.37 -14.66
C ARG A 94 11.37 12.99 -15.47
N PRO A 95 11.52 12.65 -16.77
CA PRO A 95 10.39 12.56 -17.66
C PRO A 95 9.44 11.47 -17.18
N GLN A 96 8.17 11.68 -17.47
CA GLN A 96 7.14 10.68 -17.26
C GLN A 96 7.43 9.41 -18.08
N ILE A 97 6.95 8.28 -17.57
CA ILE A 97 6.92 7.03 -18.33
C ILE A 97 5.51 6.89 -18.88
N GLU A 98 5.41 6.69 -20.18
CA GLU A 98 4.15 6.35 -20.83
C GLU A 98 4.05 4.83 -20.93
N ILE A 99 2.89 4.30 -20.51
CA ILE A 99 2.62 2.88 -20.46
C ILE A 99 1.43 2.59 -21.37
N PHE A 100 1.58 1.58 -22.22
CA PHE A 100 0.53 1.00 -23.02
C PHE A 100 0.33 -0.46 -22.61
N GLU A 101 -0.92 -0.88 -22.43
CA GLU A 101 -1.27 -2.28 -22.13
C GLU A 101 -1.57 -3.00 -23.46
N GLY A 102 -0.75 -3.99 -23.82
CA GLY A 102 -0.80 -4.68 -25.10
C GLY A 102 0.57 -4.81 -25.77
N THR A 103 0.58 -5.30 -27.01
CA THR A 103 1.82 -5.54 -27.74
C THR A 103 2.37 -4.27 -28.38
N LEU A 104 3.63 -4.34 -28.85
CA LEU A 104 4.26 -3.24 -29.58
C LEU A 104 3.50 -2.91 -30.86
N GLU A 105 3.05 -3.92 -31.61
CA GLU A 105 2.30 -3.78 -32.85
C GLU A 105 0.97 -3.06 -32.62
N GLU A 106 0.23 -3.46 -31.58
CA GLU A 106 -1.03 -2.82 -31.19
C GLU A 106 -0.82 -1.34 -30.82
N SER A 107 0.30 -1.03 -30.16
CA SER A 107 0.65 0.35 -29.75
C SER A 107 0.96 1.28 -30.94
N LEU A 108 1.27 0.72 -32.11
CA LEU A 108 1.51 1.45 -33.36
C LEU A 108 0.21 1.67 -34.14
N GLU A 109 -0.76 0.77 -34.03
CA GLU A 109 -2.05 0.81 -34.73
C GLU A 109 -3.12 1.62 -33.97
N LYS A 110 -3.25 1.38 -32.67
CA LYS A 110 -4.18 2.09 -31.78
C LYS A 110 -3.52 3.39 -31.32
N GLY A 111 -4.21 4.51 -31.52
CA GLY A 111 -3.74 5.85 -31.12
C GLY A 111 -3.63 6.06 -29.59
N PRO A 112 -4.24 7.12 -29.02
CA PRO A 112 -3.87 7.69 -27.72
C PRO A 112 -4.40 6.91 -26.49
N GLU A 113 -4.26 5.58 -26.43
CA GLU A 113 -4.54 4.79 -25.21
C GLU A 113 -3.34 4.75 -24.23
N TRP A 114 -2.28 5.50 -24.53
CA TRP A 114 -1.11 5.64 -23.67
C TRP A 114 -1.45 6.38 -22.37
N THR A 115 -1.09 5.79 -21.23
CA THR A 115 -1.22 6.45 -19.93
C THR A 115 0.12 6.96 -19.44
N SER A 116 0.23 8.26 -19.16
CA SER A 116 1.46 8.88 -18.66
C SER A 116 1.52 8.94 -17.13
N TYR A 117 2.61 8.43 -16.55
CA TYR A 117 2.87 8.42 -15.12
C TYR A 117 4.11 9.25 -14.77
N LYS A 118 3.94 10.19 -13.83
CA LYS A 118 5.03 11.06 -13.35
C LYS A 118 5.88 10.35 -12.27
N ASN A 119 7.07 10.91 -12.00
CA ASN A 119 7.95 10.39 -10.94
C ASN A 119 7.35 10.57 -9.54
N ALA A 120 6.85 11.76 -9.22
CA ALA A 120 6.24 12.04 -7.93
C ALA A 120 4.77 11.60 -7.88
N LYS A 121 4.33 11.11 -6.72
CA LYS A 121 2.89 10.91 -6.45
C LYS A 121 2.18 12.27 -6.41
N SER A 122 0.93 12.30 -6.85
CA SER A 122 0.02 13.41 -6.58
C SER A 122 -1.16 12.89 -5.75
N GLU A 123 -2.02 13.78 -5.24
CA GLU A 123 -3.22 13.36 -4.50
C GLU A 123 -4.13 12.43 -5.33
N ASN A 124 -4.08 12.52 -6.66
CA ASN A 124 -5.02 11.86 -7.57
C ASN A 124 -4.39 10.84 -8.55
N ARG A 125 -3.05 10.69 -8.57
CA ARG A 125 -2.37 9.75 -9.50
C ARG A 125 -1.17 9.08 -8.85
N LYS A 126 -1.08 7.76 -9.07
CA LYS A 126 0.08 6.91 -8.75
C LYS A 126 1.32 7.42 -9.50
N SER A 127 2.51 7.27 -8.91
CA SER A 127 3.77 7.47 -9.64
C SER A 127 4.04 6.30 -10.60
N TYR A 128 4.96 6.48 -11.56
CA TYR A 128 5.34 5.36 -12.43
C TYR A 128 5.92 4.19 -11.62
N SER A 129 6.62 4.46 -10.52
CA SER A 129 7.15 3.39 -9.65
C SER A 129 6.00 2.59 -9.02
N MET A 130 4.98 3.28 -8.49
CA MET A 130 3.79 2.62 -7.92
C MET A 130 3.05 1.78 -8.96
N GLN A 131 2.90 2.31 -10.18
CA GLN A 131 2.25 1.57 -11.26
C GLN A 131 3.06 0.33 -11.63
N LEU A 132 4.37 0.46 -11.86
CA LEU A 132 5.22 -0.66 -12.26
C LEU A 132 5.32 -1.73 -11.17
N PHE A 133 5.35 -1.38 -9.88
CA PHE A 133 5.20 -2.35 -8.79
C PHE A 133 3.88 -3.12 -8.91
N SER A 134 2.76 -2.42 -9.13
CA SER A 134 1.46 -3.07 -9.30
C SER A 134 1.41 -4.01 -10.50
N LEU A 135 2.02 -3.63 -11.64
CA LEU A 135 2.07 -4.48 -12.85
C LEU A 135 2.92 -5.73 -12.63
N LEU A 136 3.95 -5.64 -11.79
CA LEU A 136 4.78 -6.77 -11.36
C LEU A 136 4.11 -7.64 -10.28
N GLY A 137 2.87 -7.35 -9.86
CA GLY A 137 2.20 -8.08 -8.77
C GLY A 137 2.78 -7.78 -7.39
N LEU A 138 3.49 -6.66 -7.25
CA LEU A 138 4.22 -6.25 -6.07
C LEU A 138 3.56 -5.04 -5.38
N GLU A 139 3.61 -5.01 -4.05
CA GLU A 139 3.19 -3.84 -3.26
C GLU A 139 4.38 -2.94 -2.93
N GLN A 140 4.20 -1.62 -2.98
CA GLN A 140 5.28 -0.68 -2.66
C GLN A 140 5.56 -0.63 -1.15
N HIS A 141 6.82 -0.85 -0.76
CA HIS A 141 7.24 -0.81 0.65
C HIS A 141 7.63 0.60 1.10
N ILE A 142 7.32 0.94 2.36
CA ILE A 142 7.76 2.19 3.00
C ILE A 142 8.91 1.88 3.95
N THR A 143 10.01 2.59 3.82
CA THR A 143 11.19 2.42 4.68
C THR A 143 10.94 2.93 6.10
N ALA A 144 11.83 2.60 7.04
CA ALA A 144 11.78 3.10 8.42
C ALA A 144 11.80 4.64 8.52
N ASP A 145 12.42 5.30 7.53
CA ASP A 145 12.50 6.77 7.42
C ASP A 145 11.26 7.38 6.73
N SER A 146 10.19 6.60 6.51
CA SER A 146 8.97 6.97 5.78
C SER A 146 9.15 7.29 4.29
N ASP A 147 10.31 6.98 3.71
CA ASP A 147 10.54 7.07 2.26
C ASP A 147 9.96 5.83 1.56
N SER A 148 9.26 6.02 0.44
CA SER A 148 8.73 4.90 -0.36
C SER A 148 9.82 4.29 -1.23
N LEU A 149 9.94 2.95 -1.22
CA LEU A 149 10.82 2.21 -2.13
C LEU A 149 10.40 2.49 -3.59
N THR A 150 11.32 3.00 -4.41
CA THR A 150 11.04 3.25 -5.83
C THR A 150 11.60 2.14 -6.71
N LEU A 151 11.15 2.07 -7.97
CA LEU A 151 11.69 1.09 -8.91
C LEU A 151 13.18 1.32 -9.19
N HIS A 152 13.62 2.58 -9.19
CA HIS A 152 15.04 2.92 -9.24
C HIS A 152 15.82 2.29 -8.07
N GLN A 153 15.29 2.29 -6.84
CA GLN A 153 15.94 1.65 -5.70
C GLN A 153 15.99 0.12 -5.86
N LEU A 154 14.94 -0.50 -6.41
CA LEU A 154 14.95 -1.94 -6.72
C LEU A 154 16.00 -2.26 -7.80
N LEU A 155 16.10 -1.44 -8.85
CA LEU A 155 17.10 -1.64 -9.92
C LEU A 155 18.54 -1.64 -9.41
N ARG A 156 18.82 -1.07 -8.23
CA ARG A 156 20.17 -1.11 -7.64
C ARG A 156 20.66 -2.51 -7.27
N ILE A 157 19.76 -3.48 -7.09
CA ILE A 157 20.15 -4.89 -6.88
C ILE A 157 20.04 -5.74 -8.16
N LEU A 158 19.25 -5.28 -9.13
CA LEU A 158 19.00 -5.99 -10.40
C LEU A 158 20.01 -5.62 -11.48
N TYR A 159 20.60 -4.42 -11.43
CA TYR A 159 21.58 -3.95 -12.41
C TYR A 159 22.97 -3.84 -11.80
N ILE A 160 23.86 -4.75 -12.21
CA ILE A 160 25.26 -4.83 -11.79
C ILE A 160 26.11 -4.07 -12.82
N ASP A 161 26.37 -2.80 -12.56
CA ASP A 161 27.18 -1.92 -13.42
C ASP A 161 28.70 -2.07 -13.19
N GLN A 162 29.48 -1.57 -14.15
CA GLN A 162 30.95 -1.57 -14.11
C GLN A 162 31.53 -0.58 -13.09
N ASP A 163 30.84 0.54 -12.83
CA ASP A 163 31.36 1.59 -11.95
C ASP A 163 31.32 1.22 -10.47
N THR A 164 30.35 0.39 -10.07
CA THR A 164 30.20 0.01 -8.66
C THR A 164 31.33 -0.91 -8.21
N PRO A 165 32.01 -0.60 -7.09
CA PRO A 165 33.07 -1.46 -6.57
C PRO A 165 32.62 -2.92 -6.40
N ALA A 166 33.44 -3.87 -6.84
CA ALA A 166 33.16 -5.30 -6.76
C ALA A 166 32.94 -5.84 -5.32
N SER A 167 33.31 -5.08 -4.29
CA SER A 167 33.04 -5.44 -2.89
C SER A 167 31.63 -5.07 -2.40
N LYS A 168 30.85 -4.35 -3.21
CA LYS A 168 29.50 -3.87 -2.89
C LYS A 168 28.42 -4.70 -3.55
N ILE A 169 27.26 -4.76 -2.92
CA ILE A 169 26.07 -5.47 -3.43
C ILE A 169 25.27 -4.51 -4.32
N PHE A 170 24.95 -3.33 -3.81
CA PHE A 170 24.07 -2.41 -4.52
C PHE A 170 24.84 -1.53 -5.50
N ARG A 171 24.19 -1.20 -6.62
CA ARG A 171 24.61 -0.10 -7.47
C ARG A 171 24.79 1.17 -6.65
N THR A 172 25.92 1.84 -6.85
CA THR A 172 26.35 2.99 -6.05
C THR A 172 25.45 4.20 -6.30
N GLU A 173 24.96 4.83 -5.23
CA GLU A 173 24.19 6.09 -5.28
C GLU A 173 24.88 7.18 -4.46
N PRO A 174 24.58 8.48 -4.67
CA PRO A 174 25.07 9.54 -3.81
C PRO A 174 24.72 9.26 -2.35
N PHE A 175 25.61 9.66 -1.44
CA PHE A 175 25.48 9.39 0.00
C PHE A 175 24.13 9.84 0.60
N THR A 176 23.49 10.87 0.03
CA THR A 176 22.16 11.35 0.45
C THR A 176 21.06 10.30 0.26
N TYR A 177 21.17 9.47 -0.78
CA TYR A 177 20.19 8.45 -1.15
C TYR A 177 20.66 7.03 -0.80
N ASP A 178 21.95 6.83 -0.53
CA ASP A 178 22.53 5.54 -0.14
C ASP A 178 22.68 5.38 1.39
N LYS A 179 21.55 5.44 2.10
CA LYS A 179 21.50 5.22 3.56
C LYS A 179 21.47 3.74 3.90
N GLU A 180 21.99 3.39 5.08
CA GLU A 180 21.93 2.02 5.62
C GLU A 180 20.47 1.49 5.73
N SER A 181 19.55 2.33 6.21
CA SER A 181 18.12 2.03 6.29
C SER A 181 17.51 1.69 4.92
N MET A 182 17.88 2.46 3.88
CA MET A 182 17.41 2.24 2.51
C MET A 182 17.95 0.94 1.93
N ARG A 183 19.26 0.67 2.05
CA ARG A 183 19.84 -0.59 1.56
C ARG A 183 19.24 -1.81 2.22
N LYS A 184 19.06 -1.75 3.55
CA LYS A 184 18.37 -2.78 4.31
C LYS A 184 16.94 -2.99 3.79
N ALA A 185 16.19 -1.92 3.59
CA ALA A 185 14.83 -2.00 3.07
C ALA A 185 14.76 -2.60 1.65
N ILE A 186 15.67 -2.21 0.73
CA ILE A 186 15.74 -2.79 -0.62
C ILE A 186 15.95 -4.30 -0.54
N GLY A 187 16.96 -4.74 0.23
CA GLY A 187 17.30 -6.14 0.33
C GLY A 187 16.25 -6.98 1.07
N GLU A 188 15.73 -6.48 2.20
CA GLU A 188 14.67 -7.16 2.95
C GLU A 188 13.37 -7.27 2.14
N TYR A 189 13.06 -6.25 1.34
CA TYR A 189 11.94 -6.29 0.41
C TYR A 189 12.17 -7.30 -0.71
N ALA A 190 13.26 -7.16 -1.45
CA ALA A 190 13.55 -7.97 -2.65
C ALA A 190 13.64 -9.47 -2.34
N PHE A 191 14.17 -9.83 -1.16
CA PHE A 191 14.38 -11.22 -0.75
C PHE A 191 13.18 -11.79 0.03
N GLY A 192 12.12 -10.99 0.22
CA GLY A 192 10.91 -11.40 0.93
C GLY A 192 11.16 -11.70 2.41
N PHE A 193 12.03 -10.92 3.06
CA PHE A 193 12.28 -11.01 4.51
C PHE A 193 11.26 -10.22 5.31
N ASP A 194 10.81 -9.10 4.76
CA ASP A 194 9.87 -8.22 5.43
C ASP A 194 8.46 -8.42 4.88
N ASP A 195 7.56 -8.79 5.78
CA ASP A 195 6.14 -8.83 5.50
C ASP A 195 5.59 -7.44 5.86
N LEU A 196 5.02 -6.74 4.87
CA LEU A 196 4.36 -5.44 5.06
C LEU A 196 3.37 -5.49 6.24
N GLU A 197 2.82 -6.67 6.50
CA GLU A 197 1.96 -6.97 7.64
C GLU A 197 2.60 -6.59 8.99
N ALA A 198 3.87 -6.90 9.22
CA ALA A 198 4.56 -6.62 10.50
C ALA A 198 4.62 -5.12 10.79
N HIS A 199 4.94 -4.31 9.77
CA HIS A 199 4.95 -2.85 9.88
C HIS A 199 3.55 -2.31 10.19
N SER A 200 2.53 -2.79 9.50
CA SER A 200 1.14 -2.37 9.73
C SER A 200 0.66 -2.71 11.16
N LEU A 201 1.06 -3.88 11.67
CA LEU A 201 0.71 -4.33 13.02
C LEU A 201 1.43 -3.50 14.08
N ARG A 202 2.70 -3.16 13.89
CA ARG A 202 3.43 -2.23 14.78
C ARG A 202 2.74 -0.87 14.87
N GLN A 203 2.27 -0.33 13.74
CA GLN A 203 1.54 0.94 13.74
C GLN A 203 0.20 0.82 14.48
N LYS A 204 -0.60 -0.20 14.17
CA LYS A 204 -1.87 -0.46 14.87
C LYS A 204 -1.67 -0.66 16.37
N LEU A 205 -0.60 -1.36 16.76
CA LEU A 205 -0.22 -1.57 18.16
C LEU A 205 0.13 -0.24 18.82
N TYR A 206 0.98 0.58 18.19
CA TYR A 206 1.34 1.90 18.69
C TYR A 206 0.11 2.81 18.89
N GLU A 207 -0.78 2.87 17.90
CA GLU A 207 -2.02 3.67 17.98
C GLU A 207 -2.96 3.16 19.08
N ALA A 208 -3.11 1.83 19.22
CA ALA A 208 -3.91 1.22 20.27
C ALA A 208 -3.33 1.51 21.67
N THR A 209 -2.02 1.37 21.84
CA THR A 209 -1.30 1.68 23.09
C THR A 209 -1.45 3.15 23.45
N LYS A 210 -1.28 4.07 22.50
CA LYS A 210 -1.47 5.51 22.74
C LYS A 210 -2.89 5.85 23.16
N LYS A 211 -3.90 5.22 22.55
CA LYS A 211 -5.31 5.37 22.95
C LYS A 211 -5.54 4.81 24.36
N PHE A 212 -4.97 3.66 24.66
CA PHE A 212 -5.06 3.03 25.99
C PHE A 212 -4.45 3.92 27.07
N GLU A 213 -3.23 4.45 26.86
CA GLU A 213 -2.56 5.35 27.80
C GLU A 213 -3.40 6.60 28.07
N LYS A 214 -3.97 7.20 27.02
CA LYS A 214 -4.85 8.37 27.17
C LYS A 214 -6.08 8.06 28.03
N VAL A 215 -6.78 6.96 27.75
CA VAL A 215 -7.97 6.56 28.53
C VAL A 215 -7.59 6.18 29.96
N ASP A 216 -6.45 5.50 30.15
CA ASP A 216 -5.95 5.13 31.46
C ASP A 216 -5.60 6.36 32.32
N ASP A 217 -4.96 7.36 31.74
CA ASP A 217 -4.62 8.61 32.43
C ASP A 217 -5.86 9.48 32.71
N GLU A 218 -6.83 9.52 31.78
CA GLU A 218 -8.14 10.13 32.02
C GLU A 218 -8.84 9.45 33.20
N LEU A 219 -8.91 8.12 33.20
CA LEU A 219 -9.51 7.34 34.30
C LEU A 219 -8.77 7.59 35.63
N LYS A 220 -7.44 7.55 35.66
CA LYS A 220 -6.65 7.87 36.87
C LYS A 220 -6.94 9.29 37.37
N THR A 221 -7.08 10.25 36.47
CA THR A 221 -7.38 11.65 36.83
C THR A 221 -8.78 11.75 37.42
N ILE A 222 -9.77 11.11 36.79
CA ILE A 222 -11.14 11.05 37.30
C ILE A 222 -11.17 10.37 38.67
N TYR A 223 -10.48 9.24 38.85
CA TYR A 223 -10.38 8.57 40.16
C TYR A 223 -9.66 9.40 41.22
N LYS A 224 -8.66 10.22 40.85
CA LYS A 224 -8.03 11.16 41.81
C LYS A 224 -8.97 12.28 42.24
N VAL A 225 -9.75 12.82 41.30
CA VAL A 225 -10.74 13.88 41.58
C VAL A 225 -11.91 13.32 42.41
N LEU A 226 -12.41 12.12 42.07
CA LEU A 226 -13.54 11.47 42.74
C LEU A 226 -13.15 10.70 44.01
N GLY A 227 -11.89 10.30 44.15
CA GLY A 227 -11.35 9.70 45.38
C GLY A 227 -11.44 10.63 46.60
N ALA A 228 -11.62 11.93 46.37
CA ALA A 228 -11.93 12.92 47.41
C ALA A 228 -13.43 12.95 47.82
N THR A 229 -14.34 12.40 47.01
CA THR A 229 -15.80 12.48 47.20
C THR A 229 -16.49 11.14 47.51
N ASN A 230 -15.74 10.04 47.64
CA ASN A 230 -16.26 8.74 48.10
C ASN A 230 -17.37 8.15 47.21
N ILE A 231 -17.34 8.41 45.89
CA ILE A 231 -18.29 7.84 44.94
C ILE A 231 -17.87 6.39 44.62
N LYS A 232 -18.54 5.42 45.26
CA LYS A 232 -18.38 3.97 45.02
C LYS A 232 -19.68 3.33 44.50
N ALA A 233 -20.53 4.10 43.81
CA ALA A 233 -21.76 3.57 43.22
C ALA A 233 -21.57 3.38 41.70
N THR A 234 -21.85 2.17 41.23
CA THR A 234 -21.91 1.82 39.81
C THR A 234 -23.17 2.44 39.18
N SER A 235 -23.19 2.71 37.86
CA SER A 235 -24.39 3.25 37.18
C SER A 235 -25.68 2.49 37.53
N LYS A 236 -25.59 1.15 37.58
CA LYS A 236 -26.67 0.22 37.98
C LYS A 236 -27.21 0.43 39.40
N GLU A 237 -26.38 0.82 40.35
CA GLU A 237 -26.79 1.05 41.74
C GLU A 237 -27.54 2.39 41.86
N ILE A 238 -27.10 3.40 41.12
CA ILE A 238 -27.76 4.72 41.04
C ILE A 238 -29.12 4.59 40.34
N ASP A 239 -29.22 3.78 39.28
CA ASP A 239 -30.50 3.50 38.61
C ASP A 239 -31.54 2.87 39.54
N ALA A 240 -31.13 1.95 40.42
CA ALA A 240 -32.02 1.34 41.39
C ALA A 240 -32.54 2.38 42.41
N GLU A 241 -31.70 3.33 42.82
CA GLU A 241 -32.05 4.39 43.76
C GLU A 241 -32.98 5.44 43.12
N ILE A 242 -32.73 5.83 41.87
CA ILE A 242 -33.60 6.71 41.08
C ILE A 242 -34.99 6.09 40.91
N LYS A 243 -35.06 4.77 40.67
CA LYS A 243 -36.34 4.07 40.50
C LYS A 243 -37.22 4.16 41.75
N VAL A 244 -36.64 3.97 42.94
CA VAL A 244 -37.34 4.11 44.23
C VAL A 244 -37.88 5.54 44.43
N LEU A 245 -37.12 6.56 44.02
CA LEU A 245 -37.56 7.96 44.11
C LEU A 245 -38.62 8.35 43.06
N LEU A 246 -38.60 7.73 41.88
CA LEU A 246 -39.66 7.92 40.88
C LEU A 246 -40.99 7.29 41.34
N GLU A 247 -40.93 6.13 41.99
CA GLU A 247 -42.10 5.49 42.61
C GLU A 247 -42.70 6.39 43.71
N SER A 248 -41.88 7.03 44.53
CA SER A 248 -42.38 7.99 45.55
C SER A 248 -42.98 9.26 44.94
N LEU A 249 -42.42 9.78 43.84
CA LEU A 249 -43.00 10.89 43.06
C LEU A 249 -44.39 10.56 42.51
N GLN A 250 -44.59 9.35 41.97
CA GLN A 250 -45.89 8.91 41.49
C GLN A 250 -46.93 8.89 42.61
N THR A 251 -46.57 8.43 43.81
CA THR A 251 -47.49 8.46 44.95
C THR A 251 -47.88 9.88 45.38
N LEU A 252 -46.97 10.85 45.23
CA LEU A 252 -47.21 12.26 45.53
C LEU A 252 -48.09 12.96 44.47
N ASP A 253 -47.91 12.67 43.19
CA ASP A 253 -48.71 13.24 42.12
C ASP A 253 -50.16 12.67 42.11
N ILE A 254 -50.34 11.41 42.49
CA ILE A 254 -51.67 10.81 42.75
C ILE A 254 -52.37 11.55 43.91
N ALA A 255 -51.64 11.89 44.97
CA ALA A 255 -52.20 12.65 46.10
C ALA A 255 -52.54 14.12 45.75
N ARG A 256 -51.83 14.72 44.78
CA ARG A 256 -52.05 16.10 44.30
C ARG A 256 -53.23 16.21 43.34
N SER A 257 -53.34 15.29 42.38
CA SER A 257 -54.42 15.28 41.37
C SER A 257 -55.81 15.06 41.99
N ALA A 258 -55.89 14.32 43.08
CA ALA A 258 -57.12 14.17 43.87
C ALA A 258 -57.64 15.49 44.50
N LYS A 259 -56.88 16.59 44.43
CA LYS A 259 -57.22 17.90 45.03
C LYS A 259 -57.39 19.06 44.03
N SER A 260 -57.24 18.84 42.73
CA SER A 260 -57.17 19.91 41.71
C SER A 260 -58.46 20.13 40.89
N GLU A 261 -59.63 19.68 41.35
CA GLU A 261 -60.88 19.82 40.58
C GLU A 261 -61.57 21.20 40.65
N ASP A 262 -61.03 22.20 41.37
CA ASP A 262 -61.68 23.51 41.50
C ASP A 262 -60.85 24.71 40.94
N ILE A 263 -61.34 25.23 39.81
CA ILE A 263 -61.40 26.65 39.34
C ILE A 263 -60.28 27.21 38.42
N SER A 264 -60.74 28.02 37.43
CA SER A 264 -60.10 28.62 36.24
C SER A 264 -59.64 30.09 36.36
N PRO A 265 -58.77 30.62 35.47
CA PRO A 265 -58.17 31.98 35.55
C PRO A 265 -58.79 33.02 34.59
N SER A 266 -58.54 34.33 34.81
CA SER A 266 -58.82 35.43 33.85
C SER A 266 -57.74 36.54 33.78
N GLU A 267 -57.19 36.68 32.58
CA GLU A 267 -56.75 37.82 31.71
C GLU A 267 -56.14 39.16 32.21
N THR A 268 -55.12 39.62 31.45
CA THR A 268 -54.75 41.04 31.22
C THR A 268 -54.17 41.29 29.81
N SER A 269 -54.57 42.41 29.19
CA SER A 269 -54.49 42.74 27.75
C SER A 269 -53.24 43.51 27.25
N GLU A 270 -52.25 43.80 28.09
CA GLU A 270 -50.99 44.46 27.64
C GLU A 270 -49.94 43.45 27.13
N ILE A 271 -50.06 42.20 27.59
CA ILE A 271 -49.22 41.04 27.23
C ILE A 271 -49.36 40.66 25.74
N GLU A 272 -50.54 40.87 25.16
CA GLU A 272 -50.89 40.40 23.81
C GLU A 272 -50.11 41.11 22.68
N SER A 273 -49.79 42.40 22.86
CA SER A 273 -49.09 43.19 21.83
C SER A 273 -47.59 42.86 21.73
N HIS A 274 -46.88 42.76 22.85
CA HIS A 274 -45.48 42.32 22.90
C HIS A 274 -45.33 40.82 22.56
N SER A 275 -46.32 40.00 22.91
CA SER A 275 -46.42 38.60 22.48
C SER A 275 -46.44 38.47 20.95
N SER A 276 -47.14 39.35 20.23
CA SER A 276 -47.31 39.24 18.77
C SER A 276 -46.02 39.43 17.95
N VAL A 277 -45.17 40.40 18.31
CA VAL A 277 -43.90 40.71 17.59
C VAL A 277 -42.85 39.61 17.81
N ILE A 278 -42.77 39.07 19.03
CA ILE A 278 -41.90 37.93 19.35
C ILE A 278 -42.36 36.70 18.56
N LYS A 279 -43.68 36.54 18.35
CA LYS A 279 -44.27 35.45 17.58
C LYS A 279 -43.88 35.50 16.09
N GLU A 280 -43.94 36.67 15.45
CA GLU A 280 -43.48 36.85 14.05
C GLU A 280 -41.97 36.56 13.89
N SER A 281 -41.14 37.01 14.84
CA SER A 281 -39.70 36.75 14.83
C SER A 281 -39.37 35.26 14.99
N ILE A 282 -40.16 34.55 15.81
CA ILE A 282 -40.09 33.09 15.96
C ILE A 282 -40.45 32.39 14.64
N GLU A 283 -41.49 32.85 13.94
CA GLU A 283 -41.91 32.28 12.65
C GLU A 283 -40.85 32.46 11.55
N GLN A 284 -40.23 33.64 11.45
CA GLN A 284 -39.16 33.90 10.48
C GLN A 284 -37.92 33.04 10.72
N GLN A 285 -37.47 32.93 11.98
CA GLN A 285 -36.33 32.05 12.32
C GLN A 285 -36.66 30.57 12.09
N ALA A 286 -37.90 30.15 12.36
CA ALA A 286 -38.34 28.79 12.10
C ALA A 286 -38.31 28.44 10.60
N LEU A 287 -38.72 29.36 9.72
CA LEU A 287 -38.63 29.19 8.26
C LEU A 287 -37.18 29.02 7.77
N LEU A 288 -36.26 29.86 8.27
CA LEU A 288 -34.85 29.81 7.89
C LEU A 288 -34.17 28.52 8.36
N ILE A 289 -34.47 28.09 9.59
CA ILE A 289 -34.02 26.79 10.13
C ILE A 289 -34.53 25.66 9.24
N SER A 290 -35.79 25.70 8.80
CA SER A 290 -36.36 24.66 7.94
C SER A 290 -35.64 24.51 6.59
N VAL A 291 -35.21 25.62 5.96
CA VAL A 291 -34.49 25.59 4.68
C VAL A 291 -33.10 24.99 4.86
N ILE A 292 -32.35 25.48 5.86
CA ILE A 292 -31.00 24.99 6.17
C ILE A 292 -31.05 23.53 6.62
N GLU A 293 -32.05 23.13 7.41
CA GLU A 293 -32.27 21.73 7.81
C GLU A 293 -32.54 20.83 6.60
N SER A 294 -33.30 21.30 5.61
CA SER A 294 -33.56 20.55 4.37
C SER A 294 -32.26 20.29 3.59
N GLU A 295 -31.44 21.32 3.37
CA GLU A 295 -30.16 21.19 2.67
C GLU A 295 -29.16 20.33 3.47
N PHE A 296 -29.07 20.54 4.78
CA PHE A 296 -28.22 19.74 5.67
C PHE A 296 -28.60 18.26 5.61
N THR A 297 -29.90 17.97 5.58
CA THR A 297 -30.42 16.61 5.50
C THR A 297 -30.09 16.00 4.15
N SER A 298 -30.27 16.71 3.03
CA SER A 298 -29.89 16.26 1.69
C SER A 298 -28.41 15.89 1.59
N VAL A 299 -27.51 16.81 2.00
CA VAL A 299 -26.06 16.57 1.95
C VAL A 299 -25.67 15.43 2.90
N SER A 300 -26.35 15.29 4.04
CA SER A 300 -26.12 14.17 4.95
C SER A 300 -26.53 12.83 4.35
N TYR A 301 -27.62 12.78 3.58
CA TYR A 301 -28.02 11.60 2.82
C TYR A 301 -26.98 11.26 1.74
N ASP A 302 -26.53 12.23 0.95
CA ASP A 302 -25.54 11.99 -0.10
C ASP A 302 -24.21 11.45 0.46
N ILE A 303 -23.79 11.95 1.63
CA ILE A 303 -22.61 11.43 2.35
C ILE A 303 -22.83 9.98 2.80
N SER A 304 -24.03 9.68 3.29
CA SER A 304 -24.39 8.32 3.73
C SER A 304 -24.39 7.34 2.55
N GLU A 305 -24.98 7.73 1.43
CA GLU A 305 -24.98 6.93 0.20
C GLU A 305 -23.56 6.72 -0.34
N SER A 306 -22.74 7.77 -0.32
CA SER A 306 -21.33 7.68 -0.72
C SER A 306 -20.52 6.77 0.21
N LEU A 307 -20.85 6.74 1.51
CA LEU A 307 -20.24 5.81 2.48
C LEU A 307 -20.63 4.35 2.18
N GLU A 308 -21.91 4.09 1.91
CA GLU A 308 -22.39 2.76 1.55
C GLU A 308 -21.77 2.29 0.23
N PHE A 309 -21.69 3.18 -0.76
CA PHE A 309 -21.02 2.90 -2.02
C PHE A 309 -19.53 2.59 -1.79
N LEU A 310 -18.82 3.38 -0.98
CA LEU A 310 -17.42 3.13 -0.64
C LEU A 310 -17.24 1.77 0.07
N GLN A 311 -18.11 1.44 1.02
CA GLN A 311 -18.12 0.12 1.67
C GLN A 311 -18.36 -1.00 0.65
N SER A 312 -19.24 -0.79 -0.33
CA SER A 312 -19.48 -1.77 -1.40
C SER A 312 -18.23 -1.98 -2.26
N LEU A 313 -17.48 -0.91 -2.59
CA LEU A 313 -16.23 -1.00 -3.32
C LEU A 313 -15.14 -1.69 -2.50
N GLU A 314 -15.02 -1.37 -1.21
CA GLU A 314 -14.08 -2.02 -0.29
C GLU A 314 -14.38 -3.51 -0.13
N TYR A 315 -15.66 -3.86 0.00
CA TYR A 315 -16.11 -5.25 0.04
C TYR A 315 -15.80 -5.97 -1.28
N ARG A 316 -16.06 -5.34 -2.43
CA ARG A 316 -15.79 -5.93 -3.75
C ARG A 316 -14.30 -6.14 -3.96
N ARG A 317 -13.46 -5.19 -3.56
CA ARG A 317 -12.00 -5.30 -3.56
C ARG A 317 -11.53 -6.46 -2.69
N SER A 318 -11.99 -6.53 -1.44
CA SER A 318 -11.65 -7.61 -0.51
C SER A 318 -12.09 -8.97 -1.05
N SER A 319 -13.29 -9.04 -1.63
CA SER A 319 -13.83 -10.26 -2.24
C SER A 319 -13.01 -10.71 -3.45
N LEU A 320 -12.57 -9.77 -4.30
CA LEU A 320 -11.67 -10.04 -5.42
C LEU A 320 -10.30 -10.53 -4.95
N GLN A 321 -9.72 -9.92 -3.91
CA GLN A 321 -8.47 -10.39 -3.30
C GLN A 321 -8.62 -11.79 -2.70
N GLN A 322 -9.71 -12.05 -1.99
CA GLN A 322 -9.99 -13.37 -1.42
C GLN A 322 -10.21 -14.41 -2.52
N ALA A 323 -10.92 -14.07 -3.60
CA ALA A 323 -11.11 -14.92 -4.76
C ALA A 323 -9.77 -15.23 -5.45
N GLN A 324 -8.89 -14.24 -5.58
CA GLN A 324 -7.53 -14.41 -6.12
C GLN A 324 -6.72 -15.40 -5.27
N VAL A 325 -6.72 -15.26 -3.94
CA VAL A 325 -6.02 -16.17 -3.02
C VAL A 325 -6.63 -17.58 -3.08
N THR A 326 -7.95 -17.68 -3.04
CA THR A 326 -8.67 -18.96 -3.08
C THR A 326 -8.39 -19.69 -4.39
N HIS A 327 -8.36 -18.98 -5.52
CA HIS A 327 -8.00 -19.54 -6.81
C HIS A 327 -6.54 -20.01 -6.86
N LYS A 328 -5.60 -19.27 -6.22
CA LYS A 328 -4.20 -19.71 -6.10
C LYS A 328 -4.06 -21.01 -5.29
N ASP A 329 -4.84 -21.17 -4.23
CA ASP A 329 -4.72 -22.31 -3.31
C ASP A 329 -5.51 -23.55 -3.75
N ILE A 330 -6.71 -23.35 -4.32
CA ILE A 330 -7.65 -24.43 -4.69
C ILE A 330 -7.61 -24.75 -6.19
N GLY A 331 -7.15 -23.81 -7.02
CA GLY A 331 -7.18 -23.93 -8.48
C GLY A 331 -8.57 -23.64 -9.07
N ALA A 332 -8.73 -23.94 -10.35
CA ALA A 332 -9.99 -23.78 -11.07
C ALA A 332 -11.03 -24.82 -10.58
N VAL A 333 -12.25 -24.35 -10.29
CA VAL A 333 -13.36 -25.23 -9.91
C VAL A 333 -13.89 -25.93 -11.15
N ASN A 334 -13.68 -27.25 -11.23
CA ASN A 334 -14.25 -28.06 -12.30
C ASN A 334 -15.73 -28.33 -12.03
N PHE A 335 -16.59 -27.79 -12.89
CA PHE A 335 -18.02 -28.02 -12.84
C PHE A 335 -18.37 -29.25 -13.67
N LYS A 336 -19.02 -30.25 -13.05
CA LYS A 336 -19.60 -31.38 -13.78
C LYS A 336 -20.86 -30.98 -14.56
N TYR A 337 -21.62 -30.03 -14.02
CA TYR A 337 -22.86 -29.53 -14.61
C TYR A 337 -22.81 -28.02 -14.70
N CYS A 338 -23.38 -27.45 -15.77
CA CYS A 338 -23.49 -26.01 -15.93
C CYS A 338 -24.35 -25.44 -14.78
N PRO A 339 -23.85 -24.46 -14.01
CA PRO A 339 -24.59 -23.87 -12.89
C PRO A 339 -25.81 -23.05 -13.34
N SER A 340 -25.94 -22.73 -14.63
CA SER A 340 -27.08 -22.00 -15.18
C SER A 340 -28.19 -22.94 -15.69
N CYS A 341 -27.85 -23.95 -16.48
CA CYS A 341 -28.84 -24.81 -17.15
C CYS A 341 -28.87 -26.26 -16.66
N PHE A 342 -27.96 -26.66 -15.76
CA PHE A 342 -27.81 -28.02 -15.21
C PHE A 342 -27.50 -29.13 -16.23
N CYS A 343 -27.21 -28.78 -17.49
CA CYS A 343 -26.70 -29.76 -18.45
C CYS A 343 -25.29 -30.22 -18.07
N GLU A 344 -25.00 -31.50 -18.33
CA GLU A 344 -23.66 -32.07 -18.14
C GLU A 344 -22.69 -31.37 -19.09
N ILE A 345 -21.57 -30.91 -18.54
CA ILE A 345 -20.57 -30.20 -19.33
C ILE A 345 -19.70 -31.26 -20.01
N THR A 346 -19.63 -31.19 -21.34
CA THR A 346 -18.73 -32.04 -22.13
C THR A 346 -17.29 -31.66 -21.81
N GLU A 347 -16.49 -32.63 -21.35
CA GLU A 347 -15.05 -32.47 -21.13
C GLU A 347 -14.38 -31.96 -22.41
N THR A 348 -13.59 -30.89 -22.29
CA THR A 348 -12.70 -30.44 -23.37
C THR A 348 -11.44 -31.31 -23.36
N GLU A 349 -10.97 -31.72 -24.53
CA GLU A 349 -9.72 -32.51 -24.66
C GLU A 349 -8.47 -31.69 -24.26
N ASP A 350 -8.59 -30.35 -24.24
CA ASP A 350 -7.54 -29.42 -23.81
C ASP A 350 -7.81 -28.85 -22.39
N GLU A 351 -6.81 -28.99 -21.50
CA GLU A 351 -6.80 -28.38 -20.15
C GLU A 351 -6.73 -26.84 -20.17
N GLU A 352 -6.46 -26.23 -21.33
CA GLU A 352 -6.26 -24.79 -21.48
C GLU A 352 -7.57 -24.02 -21.74
N ASN A 353 -8.69 -24.69 -21.95
CA ASN A 353 -9.97 -24.03 -22.21
C ASN A 353 -10.90 -24.04 -20.98
N CYS A 354 -11.65 -22.95 -20.80
CA CYS A 354 -12.67 -22.87 -19.77
C CYS A 354 -13.73 -23.95 -19.98
N VAL A 355 -13.93 -24.80 -18.97
CA VAL A 355 -14.95 -25.86 -19.00
C VAL A 355 -16.37 -25.29 -19.22
N LEU A 356 -16.65 -24.05 -18.80
CA LEU A 356 -17.96 -23.42 -18.93
C LEU A 356 -18.18 -22.67 -20.25
N CYS A 357 -17.33 -21.67 -20.56
CA CYS A 357 -17.52 -20.83 -21.73
C CYS A 357 -16.73 -21.29 -22.96
N LYS A 358 -15.89 -22.32 -22.82
CA LYS A 358 -14.99 -22.85 -23.86
C LYS A 358 -14.00 -21.84 -24.44
N ALA A 359 -13.88 -20.66 -23.82
CA ALA A 359 -12.86 -19.68 -24.15
C ALA A 359 -11.51 -20.13 -23.59
N ASP A 360 -10.45 -19.71 -24.26
CA ASP A 360 -9.07 -19.99 -23.86
C ASP A 360 -8.80 -19.40 -22.45
N CYS A 361 -8.47 -20.28 -21.51
CA CYS A 361 -8.19 -20.02 -20.10
C CYS A 361 -6.78 -20.51 -19.77
N GLN A 362 -5.76 -19.83 -20.30
CA GLN A 362 -4.41 -20.03 -19.80
C GLN A 362 -4.39 -19.78 -18.28
N LYS A 363 -3.80 -20.71 -17.52
CA LYS A 363 -3.80 -20.72 -16.04
C LYS A 363 -3.24 -19.42 -15.43
N ASP A 364 -2.45 -18.65 -16.16
CA ASP A 364 -1.86 -17.37 -15.75
C ASP A 364 -2.75 -16.13 -15.95
N LEU A 365 -3.68 -16.13 -16.92
CA LEU A 365 -4.60 -15.02 -17.23
C LEU A 365 -5.57 -14.67 -16.08
N THR A 366 -5.79 -15.59 -15.14
CA THR A 366 -6.72 -15.38 -14.03
C THR A 366 -6.19 -14.35 -13.04
N ASN A 367 -4.97 -14.51 -12.52
CA ASN A 367 -4.31 -13.53 -11.62
C ASN A 367 -4.23 -12.14 -12.23
N GLU A 368 -3.97 -12.11 -13.52
CA GLU A 368 -3.88 -10.93 -14.37
C GLU A 368 -5.20 -10.13 -14.49
N SER A 369 -6.34 -10.81 -14.61
CA SER A 369 -7.67 -10.19 -14.61
C SER A 369 -8.01 -9.58 -13.25
N TYR A 370 -7.62 -10.24 -12.15
CA TYR A 370 -7.78 -9.72 -10.80
C TYR A 370 -7.02 -8.41 -10.60
N ILE A 371 -5.77 -8.31 -11.06
CA ILE A 371 -4.95 -7.09 -10.92
C ILE A 371 -5.60 -5.90 -11.65
N GLN A 372 -6.12 -6.12 -12.85
CA GLN A 372 -6.80 -5.08 -13.62
C GLN A 372 -8.07 -4.57 -12.91
N ALA A 373 -8.93 -5.49 -12.45
CA ALA A 373 -10.14 -5.14 -11.71
C ALA A 373 -9.82 -4.41 -10.40
N LEU A 374 -8.76 -4.83 -9.70
CA LEU A 374 -8.30 -4.16 -8.47
C LEU A 374 -7.81 -2.74 -8.74
N ASN A 375 -7.09 -2.50 -9.84
CA ASN A 375 -6.64 -1.17 -10.25
C ASN A 375 -7.81 -0.24 -10.60
N GLU A 376 -8.85 -0.76 -11.25
CA GLU A 376 -10.05 0.02 -11.55
C GLU A 376 -10.85 0.37 -10.29
N LEU A 377 -10.99 -0.59 -9.36
CA LEU A 377 -11.60 -0.32 -8.06
C LEU A 377 -10.83 0.72 -7.25
N ASP A 378 -9.49 0.67 -7.25
CA ASP A 378 -8.64 1.69 -6.63
C ASP A 378 -8.96 3.09 -7.16
N PHE A 379 -9.11 3.21 -8.49
CA PHE A 379 -9.44 4.47 -9.14
C PHE A 379 -10.82 4.99 -8.67
N GLN A 380 -11.85 4.14 -8.73
CA GLN A 380 -13.21 4.50 -8.28
C GLN A 380 -13.26 4.90 -6.80
N MET A 381 -12.53 4.19 -5.93
CA MET A 381 -12.43 4.52 -4.51
C MET A 381 -11.78 5.89 -4.29
N SER A 382 -10.72 6.22 -5.05
CA SER A 382 -10.04 7.51 -4.94
C SER A 382 -10.93 8.68 -5.35
N GLU A 383 -11.69 8.52 -6.44
CA GLU A 383 -12.64 9.51 -6.94
C GLU A 383 -13.79 9.74 -5.95
N THR A 384 -14.35 8.66 -5.38
CA THR A 384 -15.42 8.72 -4.38
C THR A 384 -14.97 9.46 -3.12
N LYS A 385 -13.76 9.18 -2.62
CA LYS A 385 -13.19 9.85 -1.43
C LYS A 385 -13.02 11.37 -1.66
N LEU A 386 -12.68 11.79 -2.87
CA LEU A 386 -12.56 13.20 -3.23
C LEU A 386 -13.93 13.91 -3.25
N MET A 387 -14.97 13.26 -3.77
CA MET A 387 -16.33 13.81 -3.74
C MET A 387 -16.82 13.99 -2.31
N MET A 388 -16.59 12.99 -1.45
CA MET A 388 -16.99 13.02 -0.04
C MET A 388 -16.31 14.11 0.77
N SER A 389 -15.05 14.44 0.49
CA SER A 389 -14.35 15.50 1.23
C SER A 389 -15.00 16.86 0.99
N LYS A 390 -15.45 17.14 -0.25
CA LYS A 390 -16.21 18.36 -0.59
C LYS A 390 -17.54 18.42 0.14
N GLN A 391 -18.31 17.32 0.13
CA GLN A 391 -19.60 17.24 0.82
C GLN A 391 -19.48 17.44 2.33
N ARG A 392 -18.43 16.88 2.97
CA ARG A 392 -18.17 17.07 4.41
C ARG A 392 -17.90 18.52 4.77
N THR A 393 -17.16 19.26 3.94
CA THR A 393 -16.95 20.69 4.14
C THR A 393 -18.26 21.45 4.08
N THR A 394 -19.10 21.19 3.07
CA THR A 394 -20.42 21.83 2.93
C THR A 394 -21.34 21.50 4.12
N ARG A 395 -21.34 20.25 4.60
CA ARG A 395 -22.12 19.85 5.78
C ARG A 395 -21.70 20.60 7.04
N ALA A 396 -20.39 20.81 7.25
CA ALA A 396 -19.88 21.53 8.41
C ALA A 396 -20.29 23.02 8.39
N GLU A 397 -20.31 23.65 7.22
CA GLU A 397 -20.80 25.02 7.03
C GLU A 397 -22.30 25.14 7.37
N LEU A 398 -23.11 24.18 6.91
CA LEU A 398 -24.55 24.13 7.21
C LEU A 398 -24.83 23.87 8.69
N GLU A 399 -24.08 22.97 9.34
CA GLU A 399 -24.22 22.67 10.78
C GLU A 399 -23.94 23.90 11.66
N ALA A 400 -22.88 24.65 11.35
CA ALA A 400 -22.55 25.89 12.04
C ALA A 400 -23.67 26.94 11.91
N SER A 401 -24.25 27.07 10.71
CA SER A 401 -25.38 27.98 10.45
C SER A 401 -26.62 27.59 11.27
N LEU A 402 -26.95 26.30 11.29
CA LEU A 402 -28.11 25.73 11.97
C LEU A 402 -28.06 25.94 13.49
N LYS A 403 -26.88 25.79 14.10
CA LYS A 403 -26.65 26.05 15.52
C LYS A 403 -26.94 27.51 15.90
N ASN A 404 -26.41 28.46 15.14
CA ASN A 404 -26.61 29.90 15.39
C ASN A 404 -28.10 30.29 15.35
N HIS A 405 -28.85 29.75 14.38
CA HIS A 405 -30.28 30.04 14.25
C HIS A 405 -31.13 29.38 15.37
N LYS A 406 -30.78 28.16 15.83
CA LYS A 406 -31.47 27.50 16.95
C LYS A 406 -31.28 28.20 18.29
N GLU A 407 -30.08 28.69 18.57
CA GLU A 407 -29.79 29.47 19.79
C GLU A 407 -30.63 30.76 19.81
N THR A 408 -30.74 31.44 18.67
CA THR A 408 -31.58 32.63 18.50
C THR A 408 -33.06 32.33 18.75
N LEU A 409 -33.58 31.19 18.23
CA LEU A 409 -34.96 30.76 18.45
C LEU A 409 -35.29 30.46 19.92
N GLN A 410 -34.34 29.84 20.64
CA GLN A 410 -34.53 29.46 22.04
C GLN A 410 -34.61 30.68 22.97
N GLN A 411 -33.80 31.70 22.71
CA GLN A 411 -33.86 32.99 23.40
C GLN A 411 -35.23 33.67 23.22
N LEU A 412 -35.79 33.64 22.00
CA LEU A 412 -37.11 34.21 21.72
C LEU A 412 -38.25 33.48 22.45
N ARG A 413 -38.14 32.15 22.66
CA ARG A 413 -39.15 31.35 23.39
C ARG A 413 -39.13 31.56 24.90
N ILE A 414 -37.95 31.72 25.50
CA ILE A 414 -37.82 32.00 26.94
C ILE A 414 -38.51 33.32 27.26
N ASN A 415 -38.22 34.36 26.45
CA ASN A 415 -38.85 35.68 26.58
C ASN A 415 -40.38 35.65 26.45
N TYR A 416 -40.97 34.64 25.78
CA TYR A 416 -42.42 34.51 25.61
C TYR A 416 -43.12 33.86 26.82
N ASN A 417 -42.47 32.91 27.49
CA ASN A 417 -43.08 32.14 28.59
C ASN A 417 -43.09 32.89 29.93
N GLU A 418 -42.09 33.74 30.16
CA GLU A 418 -42.00 34.58 31.38
C GLU A 418 -43.17 35.56 31.53
N ILE A 419 -43.88 35.84 30.44
CA ILE A 419 -44.95 36.84 30.39
C ILE A 419 -46.32 36.27 30.88
N ASN A 420 -46.48 34.95 31.12
CA ASN A 420 -47.81 34.27 31.09
C ASN A 420 -48.36 33.55 32.38
N SER A 421 -47.96 33.80 33.64
CA SER A 421 -48.49 33.02 34.81
C SER A 421 -48.74 33.79 36.13
N PHE A 422 -49.94 33.76 36.80
CA PHE A 422 -50.20 33.95 38.30
C PHE A 422 -51.67 33.74 38.84
N SER A 423 -51.90 33.14 40.06
CA SER A 423 -52.89 33.50 41.16
C SER A 423 -52.82 32.62 42.48
N SER A 424 -53.34 33.10 43.64
CA SER A 424 -52.62 33.08 44.96
C SER A 424 -53.15 32.35 46.23
N ASP A 425 -54.20 31.52 46.25
CA ASP A 425 -54.64 30.81 47.51
C ASP A 425 -54.56 29.27 47.46
N PHE A 426 -54.46 28.71 46.26
CA PHE A 426 -53.97 27.35 46.01
C PHE A 426 -52.44 27.25 46.27
N GLU A 427 -51.76 28.40 46.32
CA GLU A 427 -50.30 28.54 46.48
C GLU A 427 -49.77 27.92 47.76
N GLN A 428 -50.48 27.93 48.89
CA GLN A 428 -49.94 27.39 50.15
C GLN A 428 -49.94 25.86 50.23
N GLN A 429 -50.99 25.19 49.75
CA GLN A 429 -51.05 23.71 49.71
C GLN A 429 -50.32 23.14 48.49
N ILE A 430 -50.34 23.83 47.34
CA ILE A 430 -49.37 23.55 46.30
C ILE A 430 -47.97 23.73 46.87
N ALA A 431 -47.65 24.79 47.61
CA ALA A 431 -46.29 25.02 48.08
C ALA A 431 -45.76 23.86 48.93
N SER A 432 -46.58 23.19 49.76
CA SER A 432 -46.11 22.01 50.51
C SER A 432 -45.83 20.80 49.61
N TYR A 433 -46.74 20.49 48.68
CA TYR A 433 -46.53 19.39 47.73
C TYR A 433 -45.44 19.71 46.71
N ALA A 434 -45.32 20.97 46.30
CA ALA A 434 -44.28 21.50 45.43
C ALA A 434 -42.91 21.53 46.12
N ASN A 435 -42.86 21.77 47.43
CA ASN A 435 -41.62 21.65 48.22
C ASN A 435 -41.18 20.20 48.36
N GLN A 436 -42.08 19.26 48.66
CA GLN A 436 -41.75 17.83 48.73
C GLN A 436 -41.37 17.26 47.36
N LYS A 437 -42.15 17.63 46.33
CA LYS A 437 -41.83 17.33 44.93
C LYS A 437 -40.50 17.93 44.54
N GLY A 438 -40.22 19.18 44.91
CA GLY A 438 -38.96 19.88 44.68
C GLY A 438 -37.79 19.21 45.39
N PHE A 439 -37.98 18.68 46.61
CA PHE A 439 -36.94 17.95 47.33
C PHE A 439 -36.60 16.61 46.66
N ILE A 440 -37.62 15.83 46.29
CA ILE A 440 -37.41 14.55 45.58
C ILE A 440 -36.86 14.80 44.17
N GLN A 441 -37.35 15.83 43.48
CA GLN A 441 -36.79 16.25 42.18
C GLN A 441 -35.34 16.68 42.30
N ALA A 442 -34.97 17.46 43.31
CA ALA A 442 -33.59 17.85 43.57
C ALA A 442 -32.70 16.65 43.92
N GLN A 443 -33.22 15.65 44.66
CA GLN A 443 -32.50 14.40 44.91
C GLN A 443 -32.31 13.58 43.63
N ILE A 444 -33.36 13.46 42.81
CA ILE A 444 -33.28 12.78 41.51
C ILE A 444 -32.31 13.52 40.58
N GLU A 445 -32.31 14.84 40.57
CA GLU A 445 -31.42 15.66 39.74
C GLU A 445 -29.96 15.48 40.19
N SER A 446 -29.69 15.51 41.49
CA SER A 446 -28.37 15.18 42.04
C SER A 446 -27.93 13.73 41.78
N LEU A 447 -28.87 12.78 41.74
CA LEU A 447 -28.57 11.38 41.39
C LEU A 447 -28.37 11.20 39.89
N LYS A 448 -29.09 11.94 39.04
CA LYS A 448 -28.91 11.95 37.58
C LYS A 448 -27.55 12.52 37.18
N GLU A 449 -27.12 13.61 37.82
CA GLU A 449 -25.76 14.16 37.63
C GLU A 449 -24.68 13.14 38.03
N ARG A 450 -24.91 12.38 39.12
CA ARG A 450 -24.00 11.29 39.53
C ARG A 450 -24.06 10.09 38.59
N HIS A 451 -25.24 9.78 38.06
CA HIS A 451 -25.46 8.70 37.10
C HIS A 451 -24.71 8.95 35.80
N SER A 452 -24.81 10.16 35.22
CA SER A 452 -24.08 10.51 34.00
C SER A 452 -22.58 10.32 34.18
N LEU A 453 -22.03 10.75 35.32
CA LEU A 453 -20.61 10.55 35.65
C LEU A 453 -20.24 9.07 35.81
N ALA A 454 -21.08 8.28 36.48
CA ALA A 454 -20.85 6.85 36.68
C ALA A 454 -20.97 6.05 35.37
N SER A 455 -21.92 6.39 34.51
CA SER A 455 -22.09 5.81 33.18
C SER A 455 -20.88 6.11 32.29
N ASP A 456 -20.41 7.35 32.27
CA ASP A 456 -19.22 7.74 31.50
C ASP A 456 -17.96 7.00 31.98
N LEU A 457 -17.85 6.76 33.30
CA LEU A 457 -16.78 5.97 33.90
C LEU A 457 -16.83 4.49 33.50
N ASP A 458 -18.01 3.88 33.56
CA ASP A 458 -18.22 2.49 33.16
C ASP A 458 -17.89 2.31 31.67
N GLN A 459 -18.36 3.22 30.80
CA GLN A 459 -18.03 3.21 29.37
C GLN A 459 -16.53 3.35 29.11
N LYS A 460 -15.84 4.28 29.80
CA LYS A 460 -14.38 4.43 29.67
C LYS A 460 -13.63 3.20 30.16
N ARG A 461 -14.13 2.52 31.20
CA ARG A 461 -13.55 1.27 31.73
C ARG A 461 -13.69 0.13 30.73
N ASP A 462 -14.88 -0.04 30.15
CA ASP A 462 -15.13 -1.08 29.14
C ASP A 462 -14.27 -0.83 27.91
N TYR A 463 -14.24 0.41 27.41
CA TYR A 463 -13.37 0.79 26.29
C TYR A 463 -11.87 0.56 26.57
N LYS A 464 -11.42 0.79 27.81
CA LYS A 464 -10.04 0.46 28.21
C LYS A 464 -9.77 -1.04 28.16
N ASN A 465 -10.70 -1.89 28.61
CA ASN A 465 -10.56 -3.34 28.57
C ASN A 465 -10.53 -3.86 27.12
N ASP A 466 -11.35 -3.30 26.25
CA ASP A 466 -11.35 -3.61 24.82
C ASP A 466 -10.01 -3.25 24.16
N LEU A 467 -9.49 -2.05 24.45
CA LEU A 467 -8.18 -1.62 23.98
C LEU A 467 -7.06 -2.55 24.48
N GLN A 468 -7.09 -2.97 25.74
CA GLN A 468 -6.12 -3.92 26.29
C GLN A 468 -6.17 -5.26 25.57
N SER A 469 -7.38 -5.77 25.30
CA SER A 469 -7.57 -7.05 24.60
C SER A 469 -7.03 -6.96 23.17
N LYS A 470 -7.29 -5.85 22.48
CA LYS A 470 -6.75 -5.56 21.15
C LYS A 470 -5.22 -5.42 21.13
N ILE A 471 -4.64 -4.77 22.14
CA ILE A 471 -3.18 -4.68 22.30
C ILE A 471 -2.57 -6.08 22.43
N ASN A 472 -3.15 -6.95 23.26
CA ASN A 472 -2.66 -8.31 23.46
C ASN A 472 -2.74 -9.14 22.17
N GLU A 473 -3.85 -9.02 21.41
CA GLU A 473 -4.03 -9.69 20.12
C GLU A 473 -3.00 -9.22 19.07
N LEU A 474 -2.80 -7.90 18.97
CA LEU A 474 -1.83 -7.31 18.05
C LEU A 474 -0.38 -7.70 18.41
N ASP A 475 -0.03 -7.72 19.71
CA ASP A 475 1.30 -8.13 20.17
C ASP A 475 1.58 -9.61 19.88
N LEU A 476 0.61 -10.51 20.13
CA LEU A 476 0.72 -11.92 19.79
C LEU A 476 0.90 -12.13 18.28
N SER A 477 0.09 -11.45 17.47
CA SER A 477 0.17 -11.51 16.00
C SER A 477 1.53 -11.04 15.50
N LEU A 478 2.04 -9.93 16.05
CA LEU A 478 3.36 -9.40 15.70
C LEU A 478 4.48 -10.39 16.03
N ARG A 479 4.46 -11.01 17.22
CA ARG A 479 5.46 -12.02 17.61
C ARG A 479 5.46 -13.24 16.68
N LEU A 480 4.28 -13.69 16.26
CA LEU A 480 4.16 -14.81 15.33
C LEU A 480 4.78 -14.49 13.97
N ILE A 481 4.48 -13.31 13.42
CA ILE A 481 5.04 -12.84 12.14
C ILE A 481 6.55 -12.64 12.25
N GLU A 482 7.05 -12.03 13.32
CA GLU A 482 8.49 -11.86 13.53
C GLU A 482 9.24 -13.20 13.64
N SER A 483 8.63 -14.20 14.27
CA SER A 483 9.18 -15.56 14.32
C SER A 483 9.24 -16.19 12.93
N ARG A 484 8.15 -16.09 12.16
CA ARG A 484 8.07 -16.56 10.77
C ARG A 484 9.11 -15.88 9.88
N ASN A 485 9.25 -14.56 9.98
CA ASN A 485 10.23 -13.78 9.22
C ASN A 485 11.67 -14.17 9.56
N ASN A 486 11.96 -14.47 10.83
CA ASN A 486 13.27 -14.96 11.25
C ASN A 486 13.60 -16.34 10.67
N ILE A 487 12.63 -17.26 10.64
CA ILE A 487 12.77 -18.59 10.01
C ILE A 487 13.02 -18.42 8.51
N ARG A 488 12.20 -17.61 7.84
CA ARG A 488 12.31 -17.29 6.41
C ARG A 488 13.69 -16.72 6.07
N ARG A 489 14.14 -15.71 6.82
CA ARG A 489 15.43 -15.05 6.63
C ARG A 489 16.60 -16.02 6.75
N LYS A 490 16.57 -16.94 7.72
CA LYS A 490 17.58 -18.00 7.85
C LYS A 490 17.55 -18.96 6.66
N SER A 491 16.35 -19.42 6.28
CA SER A 491 16.19 -20.34 5.15
C SER A 491 16.72 -19.77 3.84
N VAL A 492 16.36 -18.54 3.50
CA VAL A 492 16.79 -17.89 2.25
C VAL A 492 18.29 -17.63 2.25
N ARG A 493 18.83 -17.12 3.36
CA ARG A 493 20.29 -16.91 3.49
C ARG A 493 21.07 -18.20 3.30
N ASN A 494 20.59 -19.31 3.85
CA ASN A 494 21.22 -20.61 3.66
C ASN A 494 21.14 -21.07 2.20
N LYS A 495 19.99 -20.92 1.53
CA LYS A 495 19.86 -21.24 0.10
C LYS A 495 20.84 -20.45 -0.76
N ILE A 496 20.90 -19.13 -0.56
CA ILE A 496 21.84 -18.26 -1.30
C ILE A 496 23.28 -18.63 -0.97
N SER A 497 23.62 -18.85 0.31
CA SER A 497 24.97 -19.24 0.71
C SER A 497 25.40 -20.53 0.00
N ASN A 498 24.54 -21.54 -0.02
CA ASN A 498 24.83 -22.81 -0.67
C ASN A 498 25.05 -22.63 -2.18
N LYS A 499 24.15 -21.90 -2.85
CA LYS A 499 24.25 -21.66 -4.30
C LYS A 499 25.46 -20.81 -4.67
N VAL A 500 25.82 -19.81 -3.86
CA VAL A 500 27.06 -19.04 -4.05
C VAL A 500 28.29 -19.93 -3.90
N ILE A 501 28.34 -20.80 -2.89
CA ILE A 501 29.47 -21.72 -2.68
C ILE A 501 29.61 -22.68 -3.86
N GLU A 502 28.50 -23.22 -4.35
CA GLU A 502 28.42 -24.08 -5.54
C GLU A 502 29.04 -23.40 -6.77
N ILE A 503 28.49 -22.24 -7.17
CA ILE A 503 28.98 -21.43 -8.30
C ILE A 503 30.49 -21.11 -8.17
N LEU A 504 30.92 -20.70 -6.96
CA LEU A 504 32.31 -20.31 -6.74
C LEU A 504 33.28 -21.49 -6.82
N SER A 505 32.84 -22.70 -6.44
CA SER A 505 33.69 -23.89 -6.46
C SER A 505 34.13 -24.29 -7.88
N GLU A 506 33.42 -23.82 -8.90
CA GLU A 506 33.71 -24.08 -10.32
C GLU A 506 34.67 -23.06 -10.96
N ASP A 507 34.99 -21.95 -10.28
CA ASP A 507 35.95 -20.96 -10.78
C ASP A 507 37.36 -21.56 -10.96
N GLY A 508 37.78 -22.44 -10.06
CA GLY A 508 39.04 -23.19 -10.15
C GLY A 508 40.33 -22.37 -10.00
N VAL A 509 40.27 -21.04 -9.88
CA VAL A 509 41.45 -20.15 -9.79
C VAL A 509 41.75 -19.75 -8.35
N GLU A 510 40.74 -19.39 -7.57
CA GLU A 510 40.90 -18.96 -6.17
C GLU A 510 40.75 -20.14 -5.19
N ASN A 511 41.84 -20.55 -4.54
CA ASN A 511 41.81 -21.68 -3.58
C ASN A 511 40.81 -21.49 -2.42
N ALA A 512 40.51 -20.24 -2.06
CA ALA A 512 39.52 -19.94 -1.04
C ALA A 512 38.08 -20.24 -1.49
N PHE A 513 37.81 -20.23 -2.80
CA PHE A 513 36.50 -20.57 -3.36
C PHE A 513 36.27 -22.07 -3.34
N ASN A 514 37.29 -22.86 -3.73
CA ASN A 514 37.24 -24.33 -3.71
C ASN A 514 37.01 -24.93 -2.31
N ASN A 515 37.38 -24.20 -1.25
CA ASN A 515 37.23 -24.63 0.15
C ASN A 515 36.22 -23.77 0.93
N ALA A 516 35.32 -23.09 0.22
CA ALA A 516 34.30 -22.27 0.85
C ALA A 516 33.30 -23.14 1.63
N SER A 517 32.97 -22.71 2.86
CA SER A 517 32.03 -23.42 3.74
C SER A 517 30.90 -22.53 4.22
N SER A 518 31.11 -21.21 4.28
CA SER A 518 30.06 -20.25 4.57
C SER A 518 30.18 -19.00 3.69
N PHE A 519 29.03 -18.52 3.22
CA PHE A 519 28.90 -17.22 2.58
C PHE A 519 27.88 -16.38 3.35
N GLU A 520 28.26 -15.15 3.67
CA GLU A 520 27.44 -14.21 4.43
C GLU A 520 27.34 -12.89 3.67
N PHE A 521 26.15 -12.29 3.69
CA PHE A 521 25.90 -10.98 3.12
C PHE A 521 25.08 -10.12 4.08
N ASP A 522 25.36 -8.83 4.05
CA ASP A 522 24.63 -7.84 4.82
C ASP A 522 24.32 -6.62 3.96
N PHE A 523 23.02 -6.37 3.77
CA PHE A 523 22.52 -5.25 3.00
C PHE A 523 22.79 -3.91 3.66
N ALA A 524 22.72 -3.84 4.99
CA ALA A 524 22.89 -2.60 5.73
C ALA A 524 24.32 -2.05 5.54
N THR A 525 25.31 -2.92 5.78
CA THR A 525 26.74 -2.61 5.58
C THR A 525 27.20 -2.73 4.14
N ASP A 526 26.34 -3.24 3.24
CA ASP A 526 26.61 -3.43 1.82
C ASP A 526 27.90 -4.22 1.61
N SER A 527 27.94 -5.40 2.21
CA SER A 527 29.13 -6.25 2.27
C SER A 527 28.84 -7.72 2.08
N MET A 528 29.80 -8.42 1.48
CA MET A 528 29.81 -9.87 1.25
C MET A 528 31.08 -10.46 1.88
N ARG A 529 30.94 -11.64 2.50
CA ARG A 529 32.04 -12.34 3.16
C ARG A 529 31.98 -13.82 2.84
N LEU A 530 33.13 -14.39 2.52
CA LEU A 530 33.30 -15.83 2.32
C LEU A 530 34.21 -16.36 3.43
N ASN A 531 33.74 -17.32 4.23
CA ASN A 531 34.42 -17.82 5.43
C ASN A 531 34.88 -16.68 6.38
N GLY A 532 34.07 -15.63 6.50
CA GLY A 532 34.38 -14.43 7.31
C GLY A 532 35.38 -13.44 6.67
N ARG A 533 35.93 -13.74 5.49
CA ARG A 533 36.87 -12.88 4.76
C ARG A 533 36.17 -12.06 3.68
N ALA A 534 36.51 -10.77 3.57
CA ALA A 534 35.98 -9.85 2.55
C ALA A 534 37.04 -9.41 1.50
N ASN A 535 38.33 -9.66 1.77
CA ASN A 535 39.42 -9.15 0.94
C ASN A 535 39.96 -10.23 0.00
N PHE A 536 39.48 -10.25 -1.24
CA PHE A 536 40.03 -11.05 -2.33
C PHE A 536 40.71 -10.18 -3.39
N SER A 537 41.32 -10.81 -4.40
CA SER A 537 41.81 -10.10 -5.58
C SER A 537 40.66 -9.36 -6.29
N ALA A 538 40.97 -8.35 -7.10
CA ALA A 538 39.94 -7.57 -7.79
C ALA A 538 39.04 -8.44 -8.68
N SER A 539 39.63 -9.35 -9.46
CA SER A 539 38.89 -10.29 -10.31
C SER A 539 38.11 -11.34 -9.50
N SER A 540 38.67 -11.83 -8.38
CA SER A 540 37.93 -12.72 -7.48
C SER A 540 36.70 -12.03 -6.84
N ASN A 541 36.80 -10.74 -6.48
CA ASN A 541 35.63 -9.98 -5.99
C ASN A 541 34.57 -9.78 -7.08
N VAL A 542 34.96 -9.62 -8.35
CA VAL A 542 34.00 -9.53 -9.48
C VAL A 542 33.22 -10.83 -9.61
N ILE A 543 33.90 -11.98 -9.56
CA ILE A 543 33.26 -13.29 -9.57
C ILE A 543 32.36 -13.48 -8.34
N LEU A 544 32.83 -13.11 -7.14
CA LEU A 544 32.05 -13.19 -5.89
C LEU A 544 30.76 -12.37 -5.96
N LYS A 545 30.84 -11.12 -6.43
CA LYS A 545 29.67 -10.25 -6.62
C LYS A 545 28.68 -10.86 -7.59
N ASN A 546 29.12 -11.22 -8.79
CA ASN A 546 28.23 -11.78 -9.80
C ASN A 546 27.65 -13.14 -9.37
N SER A 547 28.41 -13.97 -8.63
CA SER A 547 27.90 -15.23 -8.06
C SER A 547 26.78 -14.98 -7.05
N PHE A 548 26.89 -13.95 -6.21
CA PHE A 548 25.81 -13.54 -5.31
C PHE A 548 24.55 -13.12 -6.07
N HIS A 549 24.69 -12.25 -7.09
CA HIS A 549 23.52 -11.80 -7.86
C HIS A 549 22.92 -12.93 -8.70
N LEU A 550 23.73 -13.86 -9.21
CA LEU A 550 23.28 -15.03 -9.94
C LEU A 550 22.51 -15.95 -9.00
N ALA A 551 23.08 -16.29 -7.84
CA ALA A 551 22.39 -17.07 -6.82
C ALA A 551 21.08 -16.42 -6.38
N ALA A 552 21.04 -15.08 -6.25
CA ALA A 552 19.81 -14.36 -5.94
C ALA A 552 18.75 -14.51 -7.05
N LEU A 553 19.15 -14.43 -8.33
CA LEU A 553 18.27 -14.68 -9.46
C LEU A 553 17.74 -16.11 -9.46
N LEU A 554 18.62 -17.12 -9.38
CA LEU A 554 18.24 -18.54 -9.40
C LEU A 554 17.27 -18.88 -8.26
N VAL A 555 17.63 -18.50 -7.03
CA VAL A 555 16.75 -18.71 -5.85
C VAL A 555 15.44 -17.95 -5.99
N SER A 556 15.43 -16.77 -6.65
CA SER A 556 14.20 -16.01 -6.86
C SER A 556 13.21 -16.69 -7.79
N VAL A 557 13.66 -17.52 -8.74
CA VAL A 557 12.77 -18.24 -9.68
C VAL A 557 12.03 -19.37 -8.97
N GLU A 558 12.72 -20.08 -8.08
CA GLU A 558 12.17 -21.25 -7.37
C GLU A 558 11.33 -20.90 -6.13
N ASP A 559 11.27 -19.61 -5.75
CA ASP A 559 10.74 -19.17 -4.47
C ASP A 559 9.64 -18.11 -4.63
N SER A 560 8.39 -18.54 -4.48
CA SER A 560 7.20 -17.69 -4.63
C SER A 560 7.09 -16.51 -3.65
N GLN A 561 7.88 -16.48 -2.58
CA GLN A 561 7.90 -15.35 -1.63
C GLN A 561 9.00 -14.34 -1.95
N PHE A 562 9.87 -14.62 -2.94
CA PHE A 562 10.85 -13.66 -3.43
C PHE A 562 10.16 -12.55 -4.23
N ARG A 563 10.65 -11.31 -4.10
CA ARG A 563 10.07 -10.13 -4.78
C ARG A 563 10.97 -9.56 -5.88
N ILE A 564 12.10 -10.20 -6.16
CA ILE A 564 12.85 -9.95 -7.39
C ILE A 564 12.01 -10.44 -8.57
N PRO A 565 11.84 -9.66 -9.65
CA PRO A 565 10.98 -10.02 -10.77
C PRO A 565 11.64 -11.01 -11.75
N CYS A 566 12.34 -12.03 -11.25
CA CYS A 566 13.08 -13.05 -12.02
C CYS A 566 13.94 -12.46 -13.18
N PHE A 567 14.51 -11.27 -12.95
CA PHE A 567 15.22 -10.48 -13.96
C PHE A 567 16.53 -9.93 -13.38
N SER A 568 17.60 -9.96 -14.16
CA SER A 568 18.89 -9.37 -13.75
C SER A 568 19.73 -8.91 -14.94
N MET A 569 20.60 -7.93 -14.71
CA MET A 569 21.42 -7.26 -15.72
C MET A 569 22.89 -7.19 -15.29
N PHE A 570 23.77 -7.90 -16.00
CA PHE A 570 25.17 -8.13 -15.66
C PHE A 570 26.10 -7.40 -16.65
N ASP A 571 26.51 -6.18 -16.34
CA ASP A 571 27.39 -5.37 -17.22
C ASP A 571 28.88 -5.45 -16.81
N ASN A 572 29.18 -6.01 -15.63
CA ASN A 572 30.55 -6.05 -15.09
C ASN A 572 31.20 -7.45 -15.04
N ILE A 573 30.69 -8.41 -15.82
CA ILE A 573 31.22 -9.79 -15.82
C ILE A 573 32.66 -9.91 -16.27
N GLU A 574 33.30 -8.83 -16.74
CA GLU A 574 34.67 -8.78 -17.28
C GLU A 574 35.48 -7.59 -16.75
N ASP A 575 35.19 -7.13 -15.53
CA ASP A 575 35.78 -5.92 -14.97
C ASP A 575 37.16 -6.15 -14.28
N LYS A 576 37.91 -5.07 -14.07
CA LYS A 576 39.13 -4.97 -13.24
C LYS A 576 40.29 -5.90 -13.62
N GLY A 577 40.52 -6.05 -14.91
CA GLY A 577 41.66 -6.82 -15.43
C GLY A 577 41.45 -8.33 -15.37
N MET A 578 40.20 -8.78 -15.45
CA MET A 578 39.88 -10.20 -15.59
C MET A 578 40.52 -10.78 -16.86
N GLN A 579 41.10 -11.98 -16.72
CA GLN A 579 41.67 -12.70 -17.85
C GLN A 579 40.56 -13.38 -18.67
N GLU A 580 40.71 -13.39 -19.99
CA GLU A 580 39.77 -13.98 -20.94
C GLU A 580 39.34 -15.40 -20.56
N LYS A 581 40.28 -16.30 -20.29
CA LYS A 581 39.97 -17.68 -19.93
C LYS A 581 39.10 -17.79 -18.67
N ARG A 582 39.33 -16.93 -17.67
CA ARG A 582 38.55 -16.91 -16.42
C ARG A 582 37.15 -16.32 -16.65
N SER A 583 37.05 -15.25 -17.45
CA SER A 583 35.74 -14.72 -17.86
C SER A 583 34.93 -15.77 -18.60
N GLN A 584 35.51 -16.39 -19.64
CA GLN A 584 34.84 -17.42 -20.42
C GLN A 584 34.43 -18.62 -19.56
N ASN A 585 35.22 -18.97 -18.53
CA ASN A 585 34.82 -19.98 -17.56
C ASN A 585 33.56 -19.56 -16.80
N PHE A 586 33.54 -18.34 -16.28
CA PHE A 586 32.37 -17.83 -15.56
C PHE A 586 31.12 -17.69 -16.45
N GLN A 587 31.29 -17.32 -17.72
CA GLN A 587 30.20 -17.34 -18.71
C GLN A 587 29.62 -18.75 -18.92
N ARG A 588 30.46 -19.80 -18.93
CA ARG A 588 29.99 -21.19 -19.00
C ARG A 588 29.19 -21.57 -17.75
N ILE A 589 29.71 -21.22 -16.57
CA ILE A 589 29.00 -21.47 -15.29
C ILE A 589 27.62 -20.78 -15.30
N ILE A 590 27.55 -19.51 -15.73
CA ILE A 590 26.27 -18.79 -15.89
C ILE A 590 25.33 -19.56 -16.83
N ALA A 591 25.84 -19.99 -17.99
CA ALA A 591 25.03 -20.69 -18.98
C ALA A 591 24.52 -22.05 -18.48
N GLU A 592 25.36 -22.81 -17.79
CA GLU A 592 25.04 -24.11 -17.18
C GLU A 592 23.94 -23.94 -16.12
N GLU A 593 24.15 -23.08 -15.12
CA GLU A 593 23.13 -22.80 -14.08
C GLU A 593 21.82 -22.26 -14.65
N CYS A 594 21.89 -21.43 -15.70
CA CYS A 594 20.69 -20.93 -16.39
C CYS A 594 19.95 -22.04 -17.16
N SER A 595 20.67 -23.03 -17.70
CA SER A 595 20.08 -24.14 -18.47
C SER A 595 19.41 -25.19 -17.60
N GLU A 596 19.89 -25.36 -16.36
CA GLU A 596 19.31 -26.29 -15.38
C GLU A 596 18.09 -25.72 -14.66
N LEU A 597 17.86 -24.41 -14.74
CA LEU A 597 16.80 -23.73 -14.01
C LEU A 597 15.42 -24.00 -14.60
N GLU A 598 14.53 -24.59 -13.80
CA GLU A 598 13.13 -24.75 -14.15
C GLU A 598 12.35 -23.45 -13.84
N GLY A 599 11.91 -22.75 -14.89
CA GLY A 599 11.07 -21.55 -14.77
C GLY A 599 11.45 -20.47 -15.77
N GLU A 600 10.55 -19.49 -15.97
CA GLU A 600 10.87 -18.33 -16.82
C GLU A 600 11.62 -17.27 -16.01
N PHE A 601 12.74 -16.82 -16.56
CA PHE A 601 13.55 -15.72 -16.05
C PHE A 601 14.20 -14.98 -17.21
N GLN A 602 14.88 -13.88 -16.94
CA GLN A 602 15.75 -13.25 -17.93
C GLN A 602 17.01 -12.69 -17.29
N LEU A 603 18.16 -13.07 -17.84
CA LEU A 603 19.46 -12.51 -17.50
C LEU A 603 20.04 -11.84 -18.74
N ILE A 604 20.31 -10.54 -18.68
CA ILE A 604 20.98 -9.82 -19.77
C ILE A 604 22.42 -9.55 -19.32
N MET A 605 23.41 -10.03 -20.06
CA MET A 605 24.81 -9.75 -19.76
C MET A 605 25.55 -9.13 -20.93
N THR A 606 26.61 -8.39 -20.63
CA THR A 606 27.51 -7.83 -21.67
C THR A 606 28.91 -8.39 -21.54
N THR A 607 29.53 -8.76 -22.66
CA THR A 607 30.90 -9.29 -22.69
C THR A 607 31.67 -8.76 -23.89
N SER A 608 32.97 -8.53 -23.72
CA SER A 608 33.93 -8.34 -24.81
C SER A 608 34.82 -9.54 -25.08
N MET A 609 34.79 -10.54 -24.21
CA MET A 609 35.53 -11.80 -24.32
C MET A 609 34.57 -13.00 -24.39
N VAL A 610 33.57 -12.92 -25.28
CA VAL A 610 32.50 -13.91 -25.39
C VAL A 610 33.05 -15.30 -25.67
N VAL A 611 32.59 -16.31 -24.94
CA VAL A 611 32.91 -17.72 -25.25
C VAL A 611 32.20 -18.14 -26.53
N SER A 612 32.83 -18.99 -27.34
CA SER A 612 32.30 -19.46 -28.64
C SER A 612 30.85 -19.96 -28.55
N ASP A 613 30.53 -20.65 -27.47
CA ASP A 613 29.26 -21.35 -27.27
C ASP A 613 28.10 -20.38 -26.99
N LEU A 614 28.40 -19.14 -26.61
CA LEU A 614 27.44 -18.05 -26.41
C LEU A 614 27.46 -17.03 -27.56
N ASN A 615 28.36 -17.19 -28.52
CA ASN A 615 28.52 -16.28 -29.66
C ASN A 615 27.66 -16.70 -30.85
N ASN A 616 26.36 -16.88 -30.64
CA ASN A 616 25.39 -17.33 -31.64
C ASN A 616 24.08 -16.53 -31.52
N ASP A 617 23.09 -16.84 -32.35
CA ASP A 617 21.80 -16.14 -32.35
C ASP A 617 20.82 -16.67 -31.30
N ASP A 618 21.14 -17.80 -30.64
CA ASP A 618 20.31 -18.41 -29.59
C ASP A 618 20.47 -17.67 -28.25
N PHE A 619 21.69 -17.21 -27.95
CA PHE A 619 22.00 -16.41 -26.75
C PHE A 619 22.31 -14.95 -27.08
N GLY A 620 22.80 -14.66 -28.28
CA GLY A 620 23.28 -13.34 -28.66
C GLY A 620 22.15 -12.37 -28.98
N VAL A 621 22.22 -11.18 -28.41
CA VAL A 621 21.34 -10.06 -28.77
C VAL A 621 22.06 -9.18 -29.78
N GLY A 622 21.56 -9.17 -31.02
CA GLY A 622 22.17 -8.47 -32.14
C GLY A 622 23.50 -9.07 -32.61
N PRO A 623 24.20 -8.37 -33.52
CA PRO A 623 25.48 -8.83 -34.04
C PRO A 623 26.60 -8.76 -33.00
N TYR A 624 27.73 -9.40 -33.30
CA TYR A 624 28.97 -9.13 -32.57
C TYR A 624 29.52 -7.78 -33.04
N TYR A 625 29.65 -6.81 -32.14
CA TYR A 625 30.18 -5.49 -32.47
C TYR A 625 31.71 -5.49 -32.47
N SER A 626 32.31 -5.35 -33.65
CA SER A 626 33.76 -5.30 -33.85
C SER A 626 34.36 -3.96 -33.42
N VAL A 627 35.69 -3.89 -33.33
CA VAL A 627 36.39 -2.61 -33.04
C VAL A 627 36.04 -1.59 -34.14
N GLY A 628 35.50 -0.44 -33.73
CA GLY A 628 35.05 0.62 -34.65
C GLY A 628 33.57 0.54 -35.05
N GLU A 629 32.87 -0.53 -34.68
CA GLU A 629 31.41 -0.58 -34.73
C GLU A 629 30.81 -0.06 -33.43
N HIS A 630 29.57 0.42 -33.49
CA HIS A 630 28.85 0.97 -32.35
C HIS A 630 27.48 0.32 -32.23
N THR A 631 27.03 0.09 -30.99
CA THR A 631 25.68 -0.43 -30.70
C THR A 631 24.59 0.53 -31.13
N LEU A 632 24.82 1.84 -30.95
CA LEU A 632 23.94 2.90 -31.45
C LEU A 632 24.40 3.31 -32.85
N ASN A 633 23.56 3.04 -33.85
CA ASN A 633 23.83 3.42 -35.24
C ASN A 633 23.31 4.84 -35.52
N MET A 634 24.05 5.84 -35.03
CA MET A 634 23.68 7.27 -35.07
C MET A 634 23.49 7.82 -36.48
#